data_AF-A0A7L9S7I5-F1
#
_entry.id   AF-A0A7L9S7I5-F1
#
_cell.length_a   1.000
_cell.length_b   1.000
_cell.length_c   1.000
_cell.angle_alpha   90.00
_cell.angle_beta   90.00
_cell.angle_gamma   90.00
#
_symmetry.space_group_name_H-M   'P 1'
#
loop_
_entity.id
_entity.type
_entity.pdbx_description
1 polymer ?
#
loop_
_entity_poly.entity_id
_entity_poly.type
_entity_poly.pdbx_seq_one_letter_code
_entity_poly.pdbx_strand_id
1 'polypeptide(L)'
;MSSIKFHSKWEAELQSEEVVISGIWYYQNEIPYTAELIKQKWNYRSADLTILDEILEVPFCDYIDYSISDEGVIWFWRFQNGNKKTSSPTFPTFFLARDHINTYGYKYKLEER
;
A
#
# COMPACT_ATOMS: atom_id res chain seq x y z
N MET A 1 -8.02 -12.59 -11.12
CA MET A 1 -6.62 -12.69 -10.63
C MET A 1 -5.72 -12.61 -11.85
N SER A 2 -5.22 -11.41 -12.16
CA SER A 2 -4.18 -11.25 -13.19
C SER A 2 -2.85 -11.55 -12.53
N SER A 3 -2.19 -12.61 -12.97
CA SER A 3 -0.77 -12.83 -12.68
C SER A 3 -0.01 -11.76 -13.43
N ILE A 4 0.47 -10.77 -12.70
CA ILE A 4 1.37 -9.74 -13.22
C ILE A 4 2.64 -10.47 -13.66
N LYS A 5 2.97 -10.41 -14.95
CA LYS A 5 4.20 -11.00 -15.50
C LYS A 5 5.22 -9.90 -15.62
N PHE A 6 6.30 -9.99 -14.85
CA PHE A 6 7.43 -9.09 -14.96
C PHE A 6 8.39 -9.55 -16.07
N HIS A 7 9.39 -8.73 -16.36
CA HIS A 7 10.51 -9.14 -17.21
C HIS A 7 11.20 -10.36 -16.57
N SER A 8 11.54 -11.39 -17.35
CA SER A 8 12.04 -12.69 -16.84
C SER A 8 13.31 -12.63 -15.99
N LYS A 9 13.93 -11.45 -15.86
CA LYS A 9 15.17 -11.21 -15.14
C LYS A 9 14.99 -10.46 -13.83
N TRP A 10 13.81 -9.90 -13.54
CA TRP A 10 13.59 -9.19 -12.29
C TRP A 10 12.10 -9.07 -11.93
N GLU A 11 11.73 -9.54 -10.74
CA GLU A 11 10.41 -9.33 -10.15
C GLU A 11 10.61 -8.81 -8.72
N ALA A 12 9.83 -7.80 -8.34
CA ALA A 12 9.76 -7.34 -6.96
C ALA A 12 9.06 -8.39 -6.09
N GLU A 13 9.66 -8.75 -4.97
CA GLU A 13 9.12 -9.70 -4.00
C GLU A 13 8.76 -9.00 -2.70
N LEU A 14 7.59 -9.34 -2.17
CA LEU A 14 7.15 -8.94 -0.85
C LEU A 14 7.97 -9.70 0.21
N GLN A 15 8.76 -8.99 1.00
CA GLN A 15 9.56 -9.57 2.08
C GLN A 15 8.76 -9.71 3.37
N SER A 16 7.95 -8.71 3.71
CA SER A 16 7.09 -8.77 4.90
C SER A 16 5.86 -7.88 4.77
N GLU A 17 4.81 -8.25 5.49
CA GLU A 17 3.59 -7.48 5.68
C GLU A 17 3.25 -7.43 7.17
N GLU A 18 2.94 -6.25 7.69
CA GLU A 18 2.63 -6.01 9.09
C GLU A 18 1.44 -5.07 9.24
N VAL A 19 0.54 -5.37 10.18
CA VAL A 19 -0.57 -4.47 10.56
C VAL A 19 -0.09 -3.61 11.72
N VAL A 20 0.06 -2.30 11.48
CA VAL A 20 0.58 -1.35 12.49
C VAL A 20 -0.51 -0.59 13.23
N ILE A 21 -1.67 -0.38 12.59
CA ILE A 21 -2.85 0.24 13.19
C ILE A 21 -4.05 -0.58 12.76
N SER A 22 -4.99 -0.82 13.67
CA SER A 22 -6.25 -1.46 13.33
C SER A 22 -7.41 -0.80 14.06
N GLY A 23 -8.60 -0.84 13.47
CA GLY A 23 -9.79 -0.35 14.15
C GLY A 23 -11.02 -0.26 13.28
N ILE A 24 -12.02 0.51 13.73
CA ILE A 24 -13.30 0.67 13.04
C ILE A 24 -13.33 2.03 12.33
N TRP A 25 -13.63 1.98 11.04
CA TRP A 25 -13.75 3.13 10.14
C TRP A 25 -15.12 3.12 9.47
N TYR A 26 -15.73 4.28 9.31
CA TYR A 26 -17.06 4.42 8.70
C TYR A 26 -16.99 5.21 7.40
N TYR A 27 -17.49 4.60 6.32
CA TYR A 27 -17.74 5.32 5.08
C TYR A 27 -19.06 6.07 5.18
N GLN A 28 -19.03 7.39 5.03
CA GLN A 28 -20.21 8.27 5.00
C GLN A 28 -21.28 7.92 6.07
N ASN A 29 -20.83 7.63 7.30
CA ASN A 29 -21.63 7.38 8.51
C ASN A 29 -22.55 6.14 8.55
N GLU A 30 -22.60 5.31 7.51
CA GLU A 30 -23.63 4.25 7.46
C GLU A 30 -23.07 2.83 7.55
N ILE A 31 -21.81 2.61 7.15
CA ILE A 31 -21.26 1.25 7.04
C ILE A 31 -19.93 1.14 7.79
N PRO A 32 -19.85 0.32 8.86
CA PRO A 32 -18.59 0.05 9.55
C PRO A 32 -17.71 -0.87 8.70
N TYR A 33 -16.42 -0.55 8.62
CA TYR A 33 -15.38 -1.42 8.11
C TYR A 33 -14.30 -1.58 9.18
N THR A 34 -13.70 -2.75 9.23
CA THR A 34 -12.38 -2.90 9.84
C THR A 34 -11.38 -2.20 8.93
N ALA A 35 -10.63 -1.24 9.47
CA ALA A 35 -9.53 -0.57 8.80
C ALA A 35 -8.22 -1.02 9.43
N GLU A 36 -7.28 -1.46 8.58
CA GLU A 36 -5.93 -1.86 8.98
C GLU A 36 -4.92 -1.04 8.18
N LEU A 37 -4.02 -0.34 8.86
CA LEU A 37 -2.87 0.28 8.21
C LEU A 37 -1.79 -0.79 8.08
N ILE A 38 -1.48 -1.11 6.83
CA ILE A 38 -0.52 -2.12 6.46
C ILE A 38 0.80 -1.44 6.15
N LYS A 39 1.88 -1.98 6.73
CA LYS A 39 3.27 -1.75 6.32
C LYS A 39 3.71 -2.94 5.49
N GLN A 40 4.16 -2.72 4.26
CA GLN A 40 4.81 -3.75 3.47
C GLN A 40 6.26 -3.40 3.21
N LYS A 41 7.14 -4.38 3.34
CA LYS A 41 8.54 -4.29 2.94
C LYS A 41 8.74 -5.13 1.68
N TRP A 42 9.32 -4.51 0.66
CA TRP A 42 9.66 -5.16 -0.59
C TRP A 42 11.19 -5.24 -0.74
N ASN A 43 11.63 -6.18 -1.57
CA ASN A 43 13.04 -6.36 -1.91
C ASN A 43 13.58 -5.32 -2.92
N TYR A 44 12.82 -4.26 -3.22
CA TYR A 44 13.21 -3.14 -4.07
C TYR A 44 12.95 -1.82 -3.37
N ARG A 45 13.71 -0.79 -3.73
CA ARG A 45 13.75 0.53 -3.09
C ARG A 45 13.60 1.64 -4.14
N SER A 46 13.35 2.87 -3.70
CA SER A 46 13.27 4.03 -4.61
C SER A 46 14.57 4.24 -5.44
N ALA A 47 15.74 3.89 -4.91
CA ALA A 47 17.01 3.97 -5.62
C ALA A 47 17.12 2.96 -6.78
N ASP A 48 16.38 1.86 -6.72
CA ASP A 48 16.35 0.86 -7.78
C ASP A 48 15.53 1.35 -8.98
N LEU A 49 14.71 2.40 -8.81
CA LEU A 49 13.81 2.90 -9.87
C LEU A 49 14.57 3.36 -11.11
N THR A 50 15.68 4.08 -10.94
CA THR A 50 16.50 4.52 -12.08
C THR A 50 17.09 3.34 -12.85
N ILE A 51 17.50 2.28 -12.14
CA ILE A 51 18.01 1.05 -12.75
C ILE A 51 16.87 0.30 -13.47
N LEU A 52 15.67 0.29 -12.89
CA LEU A 52 14.49 -0.32 -13.51
C LEU A 52 14.03 0.44 -14.76
N ASP A 53 14.05 1.78 -14.72
CA ASP A 53 13.75 2.64 -15.87
C ASP A 53 14.73 2.35 -17.03
N GLU A 54 16.02 2.12 -16.73
CA GLU A 54 17.04 1.75 -17.72
C GLU A 54 16.88 0.31 -18.26
N ILE A 55 16.63 -0.67 -17.38
CA ILE A 55 16.51 -2.09 -17.76
C ILE A 55 15.24 -2.35 -18.56
N LEU A 56 14.14 -1.71 -18.18
CA LEU A 56 12.84 -2.01 -18.76
C LEU A 56 12.69 -1.34 -20.13
N GLU A 57 13.45 -0.29 -20.49
CA GLU A 57 13.33 0.49 -21.74
C GLU A 57 11.87 0.79 -22.14
N VAL A 58 10.95 0.81 -21.17
CA VAL A 58 9.51 0.82 -21.42
C VAL A 58 8.97 2.17 -20.95
N PRO A 59 8.38 2.98 -21.84
CA PRO A 59 7.84 4.30 -21.50
C PRO A 59 6.62 4.27 -20.56
N PHE A 60 6.24 3.09 -20.05
CA PHE A 60 5.09 2.85 -19.18
C PHE A 60 5.47 1.85 -18.08
N CYS A 61 6.08 2.38 -17.03
CA CYS A 61 6.38 1.67 -15.79
C CYS A 61 5.11 1.39 -14.98
N ASP A 62 4.12 0.70 -15.59
CA ASP A 62 2.81 0.41 -14.99
C ASP A 62 2.89 -0.45 -13.71
N TYR A 63 4.09 -0.91 -13.34
CA TYR A 63 4.35 -1.85 -12.24
C TYR A 63 5.24 -1.27 -11.14
N ILE A 64 5.72 -0.04 -11.29
CA ILE A 64 6.53 0.64 -10.30
C ILE A 64 5.62 1.45 -9.39
N ASP A 65 5.58 1.09 -8.11
CA ASP A 65 4.94 1.94 -7.12
C ASP A 65 5.87 3.09 -6.76
N TYR A 66 5.65 4.25 -7.37
CA TYR A 66 6.39 5.48 -7.08
C TYR A 66 6.23 5.98 -5.64
N SER A 67 5.29 5.40 -4.88
CA SER A 67 5.12 5.66 -3.46
C SER A 67 6.01 4.77 -2.61
N ILE A 68 6.94 3.99 -3.16
CA ILE A 68 7.91 3.25 -2.37
C ILE A 68 8.98 4.17 -1.77
N SER A 69 9.26 3.98 -0.48
CA SER A 69 10.34 4.70 0.19
C SER A 69 11.74 4.20 -0.23
N ASP A 70 12.76 4.96 0.15
CA ASP A 70 14.18 4.62 -0.04
C ASP A 70 14.61 3.33 0.63
N GLU A 71 13.80 2.81 1.54
CA GLU A 71 14.05 1.52 2.18
C GLU A 71 13.27 0.38 1.53
N GLY A 72 12.38 0.63 0.58
CA GLY A 72 11.51 -0.41 0.05
C GLY A 72 10.24 -0.64 0.87
N VAL A 73 9.81 0.37 1.64
CA VAL A 73 8.58 0.31 2.44
C VAL A 73 7.47 1.06 1.73
N ILE A 74 6.29 0.45 1.66
CA ILE A 74 5.02 1.08 1.28
C ILE A 74 4.00 0.96 2.42
N TRP A 75 3.09 1.92 2.46
CA TRP A 75 1.99 1.95 3.43
C TRP A 75 0.65 2.04 2.70
N PHE A 76 -0.37 1.32 3.15
CA PHE A 76 -1.73 1.49 2.63
C PHE A 76 -2.77 1.02 3.65
N TRP A 77 -3.99 1.52 3.51
CA TRP A 77 -5.11 1.05 4.30
C TRP A 77 -5.82 -0.11 3.61
N ARG A 78 -6.09 -1.16 4.37
CA ARG A 78 -6.97 -2.26 4.00
C ARG A 78 -8.28 -2.10 4.74
N PHE A 79 -9.39 -2.09 4.00
CA PHE A 79 -10.73 -1.99 4.55
C PHE A 79 -11.51 -3.27 4.30
N GLN A 80 -12.15 -3.80 5.34
CA GLN A 80 -12.94 -5.02 5.25
C GLN A 80 -14.30 -4.88 5.93
N ASN A 81 -15.36 -5.30 5.23
CA ASN A 81 -16.68 -5.52 5.82
C ASN A 81 -17.28 -6.81 5.24
N GLY A 82 -17.42 -7.83 6.08
CA GLY A 82 -17.82 -9.18 5.66
C GLY A 82 -16.89 -9.70 4.56
N ASN A 83 -17.46 -10.00 3.39
CA ASN A 83 -16.72 -10.48 2.22
C ASN A 83 -16.16 -9.37 1.32
N LYS A 84 -16.50 -8.10 1.57
CA LYS A 84 -15.98 -6.97 0.81
C LYS A 84 -14.63 -6.56 1.36
N LYS A 85 -13.59 -6.64 0.53
CA LYS A 85 -12.24 -6.13 0.81
C LYS A 85 -11.88 -5.08 -0.23
N THR A 86 -11.34 -3.97 0.22
CA THR A 86 -10.78 -2.92 -0.64
C THR A 86 -9.54 -2.34 0.00
N SER A 87 -8.70 -1.66 -0.78
CA SER A 87 -7.50 -1.00 -0.31
C SER A 87 -7.47 0.44 -0.79
N SER A 88 -6.85 1.33 -0.02
CA SER A 88 -6.50 2.66 -0.50
C SER A 88 -5.35 2.60 -1.53
N PRO A 89 -5.07 3.70 -2.23
CA PRO A 89 -3.74 3.96 -2.77
C PRO A 89 -2.64 3.77 -1.74
N THR A 90 -1.42 3.59 -2.24
CA THR A 90 -0.20 3.44 -1.44
C THR A 90 0.40 4.79 -1.07
N PHE A 91 1.22 4.80 -0.02
CA PHE A 91 1.86 5.98 0.55
C PHE A 91 3.32 5.68 0.90
N PRO A 92 4.23 6.65 0.73
CA PRO A 92 5.65 6.47 1.03
C PRO A 92 5.99 6.55 2.51
N THR A 93 5.10 7.13 3.34
CA THR A 93 5.35 7.26 4.77
C THR A 93 4.12 6.91 5.60
N PHE A 94 4.38 6.44 6.81
CA PHE A 94 3.37 6.18 7.83
C PHE A 94 2.49 7.40 8.10
N PHE A 95 3.09 8.59 8.26
CA PHE A 95 2.35 9.81 8.59
C PHE A 95 1.37 10.21 7.49
N LEU A 96 1.80 10.14 6.22
CA LEU A 96 0.91 10.40 5.08
C LEU A 96 -0.25 9.42 5.07
N ALA A 97 0.01 8.12 5.23
CA ALA A 97 -1.05 7.12 5.28
C ALA A 97 -2.02 7.35 6.45
N ARG A 98 -1.50 7.58 7.66
CA ARG A 98 -2.27 7.81 8.90
C ARG A 98 -3.16 9.05 8.82
N ASP A 99 -2.67 10.12 8.21
CA ASP A 99 -3.42 11.37 8.13
C ASP A 99 -4.45 11.32 6.99
N HIS A 100 -4.12 10.64 5.89
CA HIS A 100 -4.98 10.56 4.71
C HIS A 100 -6.26 9.74 4.92
N ILE A 101 -6.32 8.77 5.83
CA ILE A 101 -7.56 8.04 6.12
C ILE A 101 -8.74 8.94 6.55
N ASN A 102 -8.48 10.18 6.99
CA ASN A 102 -9.52 11.19 7.25
C ASN A 102 -10.23 11.69 5.97
N THR A 103 -9.62 11.55 4.80
CA THR A 103 -10.22 11.99 3.53
C THR A 103 -11.24 10.98 3.00
N TYR A 104 -11.10 9.71 3.38
CA TYR A 104 -11.98 8.65 2.90
C TYR A 104 -13.31 8.59 3.68
N GLY A 105 -13.33 9.04 4.94
CA GLY A 105 -14.49 8.87 5.84
C GLY A 105 -14.23 9.32 7.28
N TYR A 106 -15.10 8.91 8.20
CA TYR A 106 -15.04 9.31 9.61
C TYR A 106 -14.42 8.22 10.49
N LYS A 107 -13.45 8.59 11.34
CA LYS A 107 -12.76 7.71 12.28
C LYS A 107 -13.45 7.74 13.65
N TYR A 108 -13.70 6.57 14.24
CA TYR A 108 -14.24 6.49 15.61
C TYR A 108 -13.33 5.74 16.59
N LYS A 109 -12.58 4.71 16.16
CA LYS A 109 -11.64 3.96 17.02
C LYS A 109 -10.52 3.34 16.19
N LEU A 110 -9.31 3.90 16.22
CA LEU A 110 -8.10 3.27 15.68
C LEU A 110 -7.14 3.03 16.84
N GLU A 111 -6.60 1.83 16.96
CA GLU A 111 -5.63 1.42 17.98
C GLU A 111 -4.30 1.11 17.30
N GLU A 112 -3.22 1.75 17.76
CA GLU A 112 -1.84 1.43 17.36
C GLU A 112 -1.43 0.10 18.01
N ARG A 113 -0.75 -0.76 17.25
CA ARG A 113 -0.26 -2.07 17.72
C ARG A 113 1.24 -2.09 17.90
#